data_AF-A0A5N9H7C6-F1
#
_entry.id   AF-A0A5N9H7C6-F1
#
_cell.length_a   1.000
_cell.length_b   1.000
_cell.length_c   1.000
_cell.angle_alpha   90.00
_cell.angle_beta   90.00
_cell.angle_gamma   90.00
#
_symmetry.space_group_name_H-M   'P 1'
#
loop_
_entity.id
_entity.type
_entity.pdbx_description
1 polymer ?
#
loop_
_entity_poly.entity_id
_entity_poly.type
_entity_poly.pdbx_seq_one_letter_code
_entity_poly.pdbx_strand_id
1 'polypeptide(L)' 'MPFGGNDWLSLTQEPTLEPNLPICDPHHHFWDMRPGRIPYQRYLLDELLADTGSGHNIKSTVFIETRA' A
#
# COMPACT_ATOMS: atom_id res chain seq x y z
N MET A 1 13.14 0.89 16.68
CA MET A 1 13.92 0.29 15.57
C MET A 1 14.36 1.45 14.68
N PRO A 2 15.61 1.50 14.20
CA PRO A 2 16.15 2.68 13.52
C PRO A 2 15.50 3.00 12.16
N PHE A 3 14.53 2.19 11.74
CA PHE A 3 13.66 2.43 10.59
C PHE A 3 12.23 2.46 11.14
N GLY A 4 11.68 3.65 11.33
CA GLY A 4 10.33 3.84 11.87
C GLY A 4 9.34 3.93 10.70
N GLY A 5 8.22 3.20 10.77
CA GLY A 5 7.21 3.28 9.72
C GLY A 5 7.71 2.77 8.37
N ASN A 6 7.58 3.60 7.34
CA ASN A 6 7.85 3.26 5.95
C ASN A 6 9.30 3.53 5.49
N ASP A 7 10.22 3.90 6.40
CA ASP A 7 11.62 4.19 6.05
C ASP A 7 12.30 3.05 5.26
N TRP A 8 11.89 1.81 5.52
CA TRP A 8 12.42 0.63 4.84
C TRP A 8 12.12 0.61 3.33
N LEU A 9 11.05 1.28 2.87
CA LEU A 9 10.74 1.40 1.44
C LEU A 9 11.85 2.11 0.67
N SER A 10 12.64 2.95 1.33
CA SER A 10 13.74 3.69 0.70
C SER A 10 15.04 2.88 0.59
N LEU A 11 15.11 1.68 1.17
CA LEU A 11 16.33 0.87 1.18
C LEU A 11 16.70 0.33 -0.21
N THR A 12 15.71 0.05 -1.04
CA THR A 12 15.88 -0.45 -2.41
C THR A 12 14.84 0.19 -3.31
N GLN A 13 15.25 0.68 -4.47
CA GLN A 13 14.36 1.24 -5.49
C GLN A 13 14.51 0.43 -6.78
N GLU A 14 13.40 -0.07 -7.29
CA GLU A 14 13.35 -0.87 -8.52
C GLU A 14 12.54 -0.13 -9.59
N PRO A 15 12.94 -0.21 -10.87
CA PRO A 15 12.16 0.39 -11.95
C PRO A 15 10.83 -0.36 -12.14
N THR A 16 9.75 0.38 -12.37
CA THR A 16 8.45 -0.20 -12.71
C THR A 16 8.52 -1.00 -14.00
N LEU A 17 8.16 -2.28 -13.92
CA LEU A 17 8.03 -3.14 -15.09
C LEU A 17 6.71 -2.85 -15.81
N GLU A 18 6.77 -2.77 -17.14
CA GLU A 18 5.61 -2.57 -18.02
C GLU A 18 4.66 -1.48 -17.50
N PRO A 19 5.13 -0.22 -17.35
CA PRO A 19 4.41 0.83 -16.61
C PRO A 19 3.05 1.19 -17.22
N ASN A 20 2.78 0.80 -18.47
CA ASN A 20 1.52 1.05 -19.15
C ASN A 20 0.52 -0.11 -19.03
N LEU A 21 0.94 -1.29 -18.58
CA LEU A 21 0.07 -2.46 -18.45
C LEU A 21 -1.06 -2.17 -17.44
N PRO A 22 -2.34 -2.19 -17.86
CA PRO A 22 -3.43 -1.94 -16.93
C PRO A 22 -3.55 -3.10 -15.94
N ILE A 23 -3.52 -2.79 -14.65
CA ILE A 23 -3.58 -3.77 -13.56
C ILE A 23 -4.83 -3.54 -12.71
N CYS A 24 -5.45 -4.64 -12.28
CA CYS A 24 -6.38 -4.65 -11.17
C CYS A 24 -5.66 -5.19 -9.95
N ASP A 25 -5.56 -4.40 -8.89
CA ASP A 25 -5.10 -4.89 -7.58
C ASP A 25 -6.26 -5.67 -6.92
N PRO A 26 -6.16 -7.00 -6.77
CA PRO A 26 -7.28 -7.81 -6.35
C PRO A 26 -7.53 -7.76 -4.83
N HIS A 27 -6.71 -7.07 -4.03
CA HIS A 27 -6.81 -7.20 -2.58
C HIS A 27 -6.17 -6.03 -1.81
N HIS A 28 -6.99 -5.21 -1.17
CA HIS A 28 -6.54 -4.35 -0.06
C HIS A 28 -7.56 -4.34 1.08
N HIS A 29 -7.10 -3.89 2.25
CA HIS A 29 -7.92 -3.65 3.44
C HIS A 29 -7.77 -2.20 3.87
N PHE A 30 -8.73 -1.67 4.61
CA PHE A 30 -8.59 -0.39 5.30
C PHE A 30 -8.54 -0.58 6.80
N TRP A 31 -7.70 0.22 7.45
CA TRP A 31 -7.50 0.23 8.89
C TRP A 31 -7.41 1.68 9.36
N ASP A 32 -8.22 2.06 10.35
CA ASP A 32 -8.04 3.33 11.05
C ASP A 32 -7.24 3.12 12.34
N MET A 33 -7.55 2.06 13.08
CA MET A 33 -6.93 1.75 14.38
C MET A 33 -6.71 0.25 14.58
N ARG A 34 -5.79 -0.36 13.81
CA ARG A 34 -5.45 -1.78 13.95
C ARG A 34 -4.66 -2.05 15.25
N PRO A 35 -5.17 -2.86 16.18
CA PRO A 35 -4.47 -3.16 17.43
C PRO A 35 -3.21 -4.01 17.20
N GLY A 36 -2.17 -3.80 18.01
CA GLY A 36 -1.01 -4.71 18.09
C GLY A 36 -0.07 -4.74 16.87
N ARG A 37 -0.20 -3.77 15.95
CA ARG A 37 0.62 -3.66 14.73
C ARG A 37 1.27 -2.29 14.63
N ILE A 38 2.16 -1.95 15.57
CA ILE A 38 2.94 -0.72 15.52
C ILE A 38 4.12 -0.94 14.56
N PRO A 39 4.37 -0.06 13.56
CA PRO A 39 3.72 1.22 13.31
C PRO A 39 2.51 1.19 12.34
N TYR A 40 2.19 0.06 11.71
CA TYR A 40 1.13 -0.09 10.70
C TYR A 40 -0.28 -0.23 11.27
N GLN A 41 -0.69 0.75 12.07
CA GLN A 41 -2.01 0.77 12.69
C GLN A 41 -3.08 1.37 11.78
N ARG A 42 -2.67 2.17 10.79
CA ARG A 42 -3.53 2.84 9.85
C ARG A 42 -3.13 2.50 8.41
N TYR A 43 -4.13 2.35 7.56
CA TYR A 43 -4.05 2.30 6.11
C TYR A 43 -5.40 2.72 5.54
N LEU A 44 -5.53 3.94 5.04
CA LEU A 44 -6.77 4.42 4.41
C LEU A 44 -6.50 4.90 2.97
N LEU A 45 -7.49 5.57 2.36
CA LEU A 45 -7.50 5.96 0.96
C LEU A 45 -6.26 6.76 0.53
N ASP A 46 -5.76 7.67 1.36
CA ASP A 46 -4.59 8.49 1.05
C ASP A 46 -3.32 7.66 0.88
N GLU A 47 -3.14 6.64 1.73
CA GLU A 47 -2.01 5.72 1.67
C GLU A 47 -2.15 4.77 0.46
N LEU A 48 -3.36 4.28 0.19
CA LEU A 48 -3.65 3.47 -1.01
C LEU A 48 -3.34 4.25 -2.30
N LEU A 49 -3.71 5.53 -2.38
CA LEU A 49 -3.44 6.37 -3.54
C LEU A 49 -1.94 6.61 -3.74
N ALA A 50 -1.18 6.75 -2.64
CA ALA A 50 0.27 6.86 -2.71
C ALA A 50 0.90 5.56 -3.26
N ASP A 51 0.47 4.40 -2.77
CA ASP A 51 0.99 3.11 -3.19
C ASP A 51 0.63 2.80 -4.65
N THR A 52 -0.64 2.96 -5.02
CA THR A 52 -1.13 2.68 -6.39
C THR A 52 -0.63 3.70 -7.41
N GLY A 53 -0.23 4.89 -6.96
CA GLY A 53 0.41 5.94 -7.78
C GLY A 53 1.93 5.83 -7.89
N SER A 54 2.57 4.81 -7.30
CA SER A 54 4.03 4.70 -7.20
C SER A 54 4.75 4.25 -8.48
N GLY A 55 4.01 3.90 -9.54
CA GLY A 55 4.58 3.67 -10.87
C GLY A 55 3.77 2.75 -11.77
N HIS A 56 3.17 1.69 -11.22
CA HIS A 56 2.32 0.77 -11.98
C HIS A 56 0.99 1.42 -12.37
N ASN A 57 0.46 1.07 -13.55
CA ASN A 57 -0.82 1.57 -14.04
C ASN A 57 -2.01 0.82 -13.42
N ILE A 58 -2.23 1.01 -12.11
CA ILE A 58 -3.38 0.46 -11.39
C ILE A 58 -4.65 1.19 -11.82
N LYS A 59 -5.64 0.47 -12.36
CA LYS A 59 -6.91 1.03 -12.83
C LYS A 59 -8.08 0.77 -11.90
N SER A 60 -7.99 -0.31 -11.14
CA SER A 60 -9.04 -0.73 -10.21
C SER A 60 -8.42 -1.50 -9.06
N THR A 61 -9.12 -1.49 -7.94
CA THR A 61 -8.71 -2.19 -6.73
C THR A 61 -9.93 -2.90 -6.14
N VAL A 62 -9.74 -4.04 -5.48
CA VAL A 62 -10.82 -4.70 -4.72
C VAL A 62 -10.60 -4.50 -3.24
N PHE A 63 -11.55 -3.83 -2.60
CA PHE A 63 -11.60 -3.70 -1.14
C PHE A 63 -12.17 -4.99 -0.53
N ILE A 64 -11.44 -5.56 0.43
CA ILE A 64 -11.88 -6.72 1.18
C ILE A 64 -12.18 -6.29 2.61
N GLU A 65 -13.46 -6.33 2.99
CA GLU A 65 -13.88 -6.07 4.36
C GLU A 65 -13.29 -7.11 5.31
N THR A 66 -12.84 -6.68 6.49
CA THR A 66 -12.23 -7.56 7.47
C THR A 66 -12.47 -7.02 8.88
N ARG A 67 -12.41 -7.92 9.86
CA ARG A 67 -12.43 -7.54 11.28
C ARG A 67 -10.99 -7.44 11.79
N ALA A 68 -10.70 -6.32 12.45
CA ALA A 68 -9.44 -6.09 13.16
C ALA A 68 -9.30 -7.04 14.35
#